data_AF-A0A7Y8GL71-F1
#
_entry.id   AF-A0A7Y8GL71-F1
#
_cell.length_a   1.000
_cell.length_b   1.000
_cell.length_c   1.000
_cell.angle_alpha   90.00
_cell.angle_beta   90.00
_cell.angle_gamma   90.00
#
_symmetry.space_group_name_H-M   'P 1'
#
loop_
_entity.id
_entity.type
_entity.pdbx_description
1 polymer ?
#
loop_
_entity_poly.entity_id
_entity_poly.type
_entity_poly.pdbx_seq_one_letter_code
_entity_poly.pdbx_strand_id
1 'polypeptide(L)'
;MLSSLFPLLSACGSQPRGVPPQVSSAGFTALTSWKFGGWIYLENETYVPGAIAVSKKPVITKCRSVSHDIRVEHYGASISDLESTCLNVSSAAREAEHWFPGRSAKYSIIVVPEGHSIYVKRRSLVINSIHVTLAIADFSMRNRYDGNLVDLVAHESFHALGILANDQRGGDEYTAYYAGLCAQLEVIGSIPESALPGAPLMDGADEATRNSSGTAYLVRREVFPLLHDGSITSDSDGGRILAKRCQELRSGIHNSDD
;
A
#
# COMPACT_ATOMS: atom_id res chain seq x y z
N MET A 1 44.74 32.05 25.43
CA MET A 1 44.77 30.82 24.61
C MET A 1 43.39 30.19 24.68
N LEU A 2 42.60 30.36 23.62
CA LEU A 2 41.26 29.80 23.50
C LEU A 2 41.38 28.37 22.98
N SER A 3 41.04 27.38 23.82
CA SER A 3 40.85 26.00 23.37
C SER A 3 39.38 25.81 23.00
N SER A 4 39.17 25.62 21.70
CA SER A 4 37.90 25.34 21.06
C SER A 4 37.27 24.05 21.58
N LEU A 5 36.08 24.14 22.18
CA LEU A 5 35.18 23.00 22.31
C LEU A 5 34.51 22.79 20.95
N PHE A 6 34.87 21.71 20.25
CA PHE A 6 34.06 21.16 19.17
C PHE A 6 32.85 20.44 19.80
N PRO A 7 31.60 20.81 19.50
CA PRO A 7 30.49 19.91 19.74
C PRO A 7 30.53 18.82 18.68
N LEU A 8 30.76 17.59 19.12
CA LEU A 8 30.46 16.38 18.36
C LEU A 8 28.96 16.37 18.05
N LEU A 9 28.61 16.72 16.81
CA LEU A 9 27.32 16.42 16.22
C LEU A 9 27.24 14.89 16.00
N SER A 10 26.89 14.16 17.06
CA SER A 10 26.35 12.81 16.89
C SER A 10 25.01 12.93 16.19
N ALA A 11 25.00 12.65 14.89
CA ALA A 11 23.79 12.41 14.13
C ALA A 11 23.15 11.10 14.62
N CYS A 12 22.34 11.18 15.67
CA CYS A 12 21.39 10.14 15.99
C CYS A 12 20.26 10.22 14.95
N GLY A 13 20.33 9.37 13.93
CA GLY A 13 19.20 9.04 13.07
C GLY A 13 18.14 8.32 13.89
N SER A 14 17.37 9.07 14.68
CA SER A 14 16.16 8.57 15.30
C SER A 14 15.16 8.24 14.17
N GLN A 15 14.82 6.97 14.03
CA GLN A 15 13.58 6.53 13.39
C GLN A 15 12.43 7.47 13.82
N PRO A 16 11.47 7.78 12.92
CA PRO A 16 10.32 8.57 13.31
C PRO A 16 9.67 7.94 14.55
N ARG A 17 9.49 8.74 15.60
CA ARG A 17 9.03 8.34 16.96
C ARG A 17 7.63 7.68 17.03
N GLY A 18 7.02 7.33 15.90
CA GLY A 18 5.70 6.73 15.83
C GLY A 18 5.63 5.39 15.08
N VAL A 19 6.75 4.86 14.59
CA VAL A 19 6.73 3.62 13.79
C VAL A 19 7.36 2.47 14.57
N PRO A 20 6.59 1.43 14.92
CA PRO A 20 7.09 0.29 15.68
C PRO A 20 8.22 -0.44 14.93
N PRO A 21 9.20 -1.01 15.64
CA PRO A 21 10.23 -1.86 15.02
C PRO A 21 9.67 -3.10 14.29
N GLN A 22 8.39 -3.41 14.52
CA GLN A 22 7.71 -4.62 14.08
C GLN A 22 6.98 -4.44 12.73
N VAL A 23 6.91 -3.22 12.17
CA VAL A 23 6.28 -2.98 10.86
C VAL A 23 6.90 -3.89 9.80
N SER A 24 6.05 -4.49 8.97
CA SER A 24 6.45 -5.35 7.85
C SER A 24 7.60 -4.71 7.07
N SER A 25 8.56 -5.53 6.64
CA SER A 25 9.62 -5.07 5.72
C SER A 25 9.10 -4.41 4.43
N ALA A 26 7.82 -4.60 4.10
CA ALA A 26 7.13 -3.94 2.99
C ALA A 26 6.77 -2.47 3.25
N GLY A 27 6.76 -2.02 4.51
CA GLY A 27 6.30 -0.69 4.91
C GLY A 27 4.89 -0.67 5.51
N PHE A 28 4.40 0.53 5.78
CA PHE A 28 2.99 0.79 6.09
C PHE A 28 2.54 2.11 5.44
N THR A 29 1.25 2.21 5.17
CA THR A 29 0.59 3.47 4.78
C THR A 29 -0.60 3.69 5.71
N ALA A 30 -0.91 4.95 6.00
CA ALA A 30 -2.07 5.36 6.76
C ALA A 30 -2.75 6.54 6.07
N LEU A 31 -4.07 6.47 6.01
CA LEU A 31 -4.93 7.52 5.46
C LEU A 31 -5.83 8.05 6.57
N THR A 32 -5.71 9.34 6.89
CA THR A 32 -6.63 10.02 7.79
C THR A 32 -7.39 11.10 7.03
N SER A 33 -8.70 11.19 7.24
CA SER A 33 -9.54 12.17 6.56
C SER A 33 -10.47 12.91 7.50
N TRP A 34 -10.75 14.17 7.16
CA TRP A 34 -11.72 15.02 7.84
C TRP A 34 -12.58 15.70 6.80
N LYS A 35 -13.91 15.65 6.98
CA LYS A 35 -14.86 16.26 6.05
C LYS A 35 -15.42 17.54 6.64
N PHE A 36 -15.36 18.64 5.89
CA PHE A 36 -15.95 19.91 6.27
C PHE A 36 -16.46 20.68 5.05
N GLY A 37 -17.76 21.00 5.02
CA GLY A 37 -18.35 21.86 4.00
C GLY A 37 -18.19 21.36 2.55
N GLY A 38 -18.25 20.04 2.32
CA GLY A 38 -18.06 19.43 0.99
C GLY A 38 -16.59 19.21 0.60
N TRP A 39 -15.64 19.64 1.43
CA TRP A 39 -14.22 19.38 1.27
C TRP A 39 -13.80 18.18 2.12
N ILE A 40 -12.83 17.44 1.60
CA ILE A 40 -12.15 16.36 2.31
C ILE A 40 -10.71 16.82 2.51
N TYR A 41 -10.33 17.07 3.76
CA TYR A 41 -8.94 17.19 4.13
C TYR A 41 -8.38 15.78 4.32
N LEU A 42 -7.35 15.43 3.55
CA LEU A 42 -6.70 14.12 3.60
C LEU A 42 -5.25 14.28 4.03
N GLU A 43 -4.87 13.48 5.01
CA GLU A 43 -3.49 13.25 5.40
C GLU A 43 -3.11 11.81 5.04
N ASN A 44 -2.05 11.69 4.24
CA ASN A 44 -1.48 10.41 3.84
C ASN A 44 -0.07 10.31 4.44
N GLU A 45 0.15 9.27 5.22
CA GLU A 45 1.44 8.93 5.79
C GLU A 45 1.90 7.61 5.21
N THR A 46 3.15 7.54 4.76
CA THR A 46 3.72 6.29 4.26
C THR A 46 5.15 6.14 4.74
N TYR A 47 5.52 4.91 5.09
CA TYR A 47 6.82 4.58 5.64
C TYR A 47 7.33 3.26 5.09
N VAL A 48 8.59 3.25 4.70
CA VAL A 48 9.34 2.02 4.40
C VAL A 48 10.45 1.88 5.44
N PRO A 49 10.56 0.73 6.14
CA PRO A 49 11.65 0.49 7.07
C PRO A 49 12.96 0.19 6.35
N GLY A 50 14.07 0.56 7.00
CA GLY A 50 15.41 0.31 6.48
C GLY A 50 16.50 0.89 7.37
N ALA A 51 17.70 0.32 7.28
CA ALA A 51 18.86 0.74 8.06
C ALA A 51 19.49 2.04 7.54
N ILE A 52 19.21 2.41 6.29
CA ILE A 52 19.84 3.54 5.60
C ILE A 52 18.77 4.54 5.18
N ALA A 53 18.77 5.76 5.74
CA ALA A 53 17.84 6.78 5.29
C ALA A 53 18.15 7.22 3.85
N VAL A 54 17.11 7.37 3.01
CA VAL A 54 17.29 7.98 1.69
C VAL A 54 17.78 9.42 1.83
N SER A 55 18.83 9.78 1.07
CA SER A 55 19.50 11.09 1.19
C SER A 55 19.54 11.88 -0.12
N LYS A 56 19.27 11.24 -1.25
CA LYS A 56 19.25 11.88 -2.58
C LYS A 56 17.86 12.42 -2.90
N LYS A 57 17.78 13.42 -3.77
CA LYS A 57 16.50 13.84 -4.36
C LYS A 57 15.96 12.70 -5.24
N PRO A 58 14.65 12.44 -5.23
CA PRO A 58 14.08 11.45 -6.13
C PRO A 58 14.14 11.96 -7.56
N VAL A 59 14.28 11.04 -8.49
CA VAL A 59 13.95 11.30 -9.88
C VAL A 59 12.47 11.00 -10.07
N ILE A 60 11.74 11.95 -10.63
CA ILE A 60 10.29 11.87 -10.78
C ILE A 60 9.98 11.56 -12.24
N THR A 61 9.28 10.46 -12.48
CA THR A 61 8.84 10.07 -13.83
C THR A 61 7.33 9.94 -13.84
N LYS A 62 6.68 10.48 -14.89
CA LYS A 62 5.24 10.34 -15.08
C LYS A 62 4.96 9.13 -15.97
N CYS A 63 4.05 8.26 -15.56
CA CYS A 63 3.55 7.18 -16.40
C CYS A 63 2.72 7.78 -17.55
N ARG A 64 3.10 7.48 -18.79
CA ARG A 64 2.43 7.99 -20.01
C ARG A 64 1.65 6.91 -20.77
N SER A 65 1.94 5.64 -20.52
CA SER A 65 1.36 4.48 -21.19
C SER A 65 0.03 4.01 -20.60
N VAL A 66 -0.49 4.71 -19.58
CA VAL A 66 -1.65 4.28 -18.79
C VAL A 66 -2.64 5.44 -18.60
N SER A 67 -3.91 5.11 -18.33
CA SER A 67 -4.99 6.10 -18.18
C SER A 67 -4.94 6.87 -16.85
N HIS A 68 -4.45 6.23 -15.79
CA HIS A 68 -4.37 6.84 -14.46
C HIS A 68 -3.24 7.89 -14.38
N ASP A 69 -3.45 8.98 -13.64
CA ASP A 69 -2.40 9.97 -13.35
C ASP A 69 -1.44 9.42 -12.28
N ILE A 70 -0.42 8.70 -12.75
CA ILE A 70 0.59 8.05 -11.90
C ILE A 70 1.94 8.75 -12.06
N ARG A 71 2.55 9.11 -10.93
CA ARG A 71 3.92 9.60 -10.84
C ARG A 71 4.73 8.61 -10.02
N VAL A 72 5.91 8.26 -10.50
CA VAL A 72 6.86 7.40 -9.82
C VAL A 72 8.06 8.22 -9.38
N GLU A 73 8.33 8.23 -8.08
CA GLU A 73 9.44 8.93 -7.44
C GLU A 73 10.47 7.89 -7.02
N HIS A 74 11.59 7.77 -7.74
CA HIS A 74 12.60 6.77 -7.43
C HIS A 74 13.82 7.38 -6.74
N TYR A 75 14.19 6.78 -5.61
CA TYR A 75 15.42 7.08 -4.90
C TYR A 75 16.44 5.98 -5.24
N GLY A 76 17.57 6.31 -5.86
CA GLY A 76 18.61 5.32 -6.19
C GLY A 76 18.82 5.10 -7.70
N ALA A 77 19.46 3.98 -8.06
CA ALA A 77 19.63 3.58 -9.46
C ALA A 77 18.27 3.20 -10.06
N SER A 78 18.13 3.38 -11.37
CA SER A 78 16.90 3.21 -12.15
C SER A 78 16.04 2.05 -11.67
N ILE A 79 14.71 2.27 -11.61
CA ILE A 79 13.74 1.18 -11.56
C ILE A 79 14.01 0.29 -12.77
N SER A 80 14.16 -1.01 -12.53
CA SER A 80 14.51 -1.99 -13.56
C SER A 80 13.48 -2.07 -14.69
N ASP A 81 12.20 -1.89 -14.36
CA ASP A 81 11.10 -1.83 -15.32
C ASP A 81 10.00 -0.87 -14.86
N LEU A 82 10.16 0.41 -15.23
CA LEU A 82 9.19 1.47 -14.96
C LEU A 82 7.86 1.24 -15.68
N GLU A 83 7.88 0.66 -16.88
CA GLU A 83 6.66 0.47 -17.67
C GLU A 83 5.77 -0.58 -17.01
N SER A 84 6.34 -1.72 -16.62
CA SER A 84 5.64 -2.74 -15.83
C SER A 84 5.14 -2.16 -14.50
N THR A 85 5.93 -1.36 -13.78
CA THR A 85 5.46 -0.68 -12.55
C THR A 85 4.22 0.18 -12.83
N CYS A 86 4.24 1.00 -13.89
CA CYS A 86 3.10 1.83 -14.26
C CYS A 86 1.85 0.99 -14.61
N LEU A 87 2.02 -0.10 -15.35
CA LEU A 87 0.94 -1.01 -15.73
C LEU A 87 0.33 -1.72 -14.51
N ASN A 88 1.16 -2.20 -13.59
CA ASN A 88 0.74 -2.88 -12.36
C ASN A 88 -0.05 -1.91 -11.46
N VAL A 89 0.45 -0.69 -11.24
CA VAL A 89 -0.26 0.35 -10.47
C VAL A 89 -1.60 0.69 -11.13
N SER A 90 -1.60 0.91 -12.45
CA SER A 90 -2.83 1.23 -13.18
C SER A 90 -3.86 0.10 -13.14
N SER A 91 -3.41 -1.16 -13.15
CA SER A 91 -4.31 -2.31 -13.13
C SER A 91 -4.86 -2.56 -11.72
N ALA A 92 -4.01 -2.43 -10.69
CA ALA A 92 -4.43 -2.49 -9.29
C ALA A 92 -5.41 -1.37 -8.93
N ALA A 93 -5.17 -0.15 -9.41
CA ALA A 93 -6.09 0.98 -9.26
C ALA A 93 -7.47 0.66 -9.85
N ARG A 94 -7.52 0.13 -11.07
CA ARG A 94 -8.78 -0.29 -11.71
C ARG A 94 -9.51 -1.36 -10.92
N GLU A 95 -8.79 -2.32 -10.34
CA GLU A 95 -9.42 -3.32 -9.45
C GLU A 95 -10.02 -2.70 -8.19
N ALA A 96 -9.41 -1.66 -7.64
CA ALA A 96 -9.99 -0.89 -6.52
C ALA A 96 -11.22 -0.08 -6.94
N GLU A 97 -11.24 0.47 -8.15
CA GLU A 97 -12.38 1.23 -8.69
C GLU A 97 -13.65 0.39 -8.87
N HIS A 98 -13.52 -0.94 -9.05
CA HIS A 98 -14.68 -1.85 -9.07
C HIS A 98 -15.46 -1.88 -7.74
N TRP A 99 -14.80 -1.59 -6.62
CA TRP A 99 -15.44 -1.54 -5.29
C TRP A 99 -16.24 -0.25 -5.08
N PHE A 100 -15.85 0.85 -5.77
CA PHE A 100 -16.48 2.16 -5.64
C PHE A 100 -16.68 2.80 -7.02
N PRO A 101 -17.70 2.36 -7.79
CA PRO A 101 -17.89 2.78 -9.18
C PRO A 101 -17.99 4.30 -9.35
N GLY A 102 -17.34 4.83 -10.39
CA GLY A 102 -17.34 6.27 -10.72
C GLY A 102 -16.41 7.11 -9.84
N ARG A 103 -15.58 6.47 -9.00
CA ARG A 103 -14.51 7.12 -8.25
C ARG A 103 -13.16 6.73 -8.83
N SER A 104 -12.19 7.64 -8.77
CA SER A 104 -10.82 7.42 -9.25
C SER A 104 -9.83 8.22 -8.40
N ALA A 105 -8.59 7.76 -8.35
CA ALA A 105 -7.51 8.42 -7.62
C ALA A 105 -6.33 8.79 -8.53
N LYS A 106 -5.51 9.72 -8.03
CA LYS A 106 -4.18 10.01 -8.56
C LYS A 106 -3.14 9.35 -7.67
N TYR A 107 -2.00 8.98 -8.24
CA TYR A 107 -0.99 8.19 -7.54
C TYR A 107 0.39 8.82 -7.57
N SER A 108 1.04 8.84 -6.42
CA SER A 108 2.49 9.02 -6.29
C SER A 108 3.09 7.77 -5.66
N ILE A 109 3.82 7.00 -6.47
CA ILE A 109 4.50 5.78 -6.03
C ILE A 109 5.96 6.11 -5.76
N ILE A 110 6.35 6.04 -4.50
CA ILE A 110 7.70 6.28 -4.04
C ILE A 110 8.42 4.94 -3.97
N VAL A 111 9.43 4.76 -4.80
CA VAL A 111 10.24 3.54 -4.84
C VAL A 111 11.59 3.84 -4.20
N VAL A 112 11.91 3.12 -3.13
CA VAL A 112 13.18 3.24 -2.40
C VAL A 112 13.99 1.96 -2.54
N PRO A 113 15.34 1.99 -2.54
CA PRO A 113 16.12 0.77 -2.68
C PRO A 113 15.91 -0.14 -1.47
N GLU A 114 15.99 -1.45 -1.67
CA GLU A 114 15.91 -2.42 -0.58
C GLU A 114 16.90 -2.06 0.55
N GLY A 115 16.42 -2.16 1.81
CA GLY A 115 17.19 -1.80 3.01
C GLY A 115 17.25 -0.30 3.32
N HIS A 116 16.67 0.56 2.49
CA HIS A 116 16.58 2.00 2.77
C HIS A 116 15.25 2.39 3.42
N SER A 117 15.30 3.37 4.33
CA SER A 117 14.12 3.91 4.97
C SER A 117 13.68 5.25 4.38
N ILE A 118 12.36 5.45 4.38
CA ILE A 118 11.73 6.75 4.10
C ILE A 118 10.47 6.90 4.95
N TYR A 119 10.20 8.12 5.40
CA TYR A 119 8.91 8.52 5.96
C TYR A 119 8.42 9.73 5.19
N VAL A 120 7.21 9.64 4.64
CA VAL A 120 6.60 10.73 3.88
C VAL A 120 5.21 10.99 4.42
N LYS A 121 4.94 12.27 4.69
CA LYS A 121 3.63 12.75 5.12
C LYS A 121 3.17 13.82 4.14
N ARG A 122 2.02 13.60 3.48
CA ARG A 122 1.41 14.53 2.54
C ARG A 122 0.01 14.90 2.97
N ARG A 123 -0.32 16.17 2.79
CA ARG A 123 -1.60 16.76 3.15
C ARG A 123 -2.22 17.34 1.90
N SER A 124 -3.52 17.10 1.71
CA SER A 124 -4.26 17.63 0.59
C SER A 124 -5.67 18.02 1.00
N LEU A 125 -6.22 19.00 0.31
CA LEU A 125 -7.63 19.35 0.40
C LEU A 125 -8.26 19.00 -0.95
N VAL A 126 -9.23 18.08 -0.94
CA VAL A 126 -9.81 17.50 -2.15
C VAL A 126 -11.34 17.61 -2.13
N ILE A 127 -11.94 17.71 -3.32
CA ILE A 127 -13.40 17.68 -3.50
C ILE A 127 -13.77 16.40 -4.28
N ASN A 128 -13.21 16.23 -5.48
CA ASN A 128 -13.63 15.18 -6.42
C ASN A 128 -12.50 14.21 -6.84
N SER A 129 -11.27 14.41 -6.37
CA SER A 129 -10.13 13.60 -6.79
C SER A 129 -9.15 13.48 -5.64
N ILE A 130 -8.96 12.26 -5.16
CA ILE A 130 -8.02 11.95 -4.08
C ILE A 130 -6.64 11.65 -4.66
N HIS A 131 -5.58 12.09 -3.97
CA HIS A 131 -4.20 11.77 -4.35
C HIS A 131 -3.60 10.84 -3.29
N VAL A 132 -3.41 9.58 -3.67
CA VAL A 132 -2.80 8.55 -2.84
C VAL A 132 -1.28 8.58 -3.06
N THR A 133 -0.53 8.71 -1.97
CA THR A 133 0.93 8.57 -2.00
C THR A 133 1.32 7.28 -1.28
N LEU A 134 2.11 6.45 -1.94
CA LEU A 134 2.48 5.12 -1.46
C LEU A 134 3.99 4.99 -1.54
N ALA A 135 4.63 4.40 -0.54
CA ALA A 135 6.05 4.08 -0.58
C ALA A 135 6.26 2.57 -0.50
N ILE A 136 7.20 2.06 -1.29
CA ILE A 136 7.55 0.64 -1.37
C ILE A 136 9.05 0.46 -1.57
N ALA A 137 9.61 -0.61 -1.01
CA ALA A 137 10.97 -1.04 -1.29
C ALA A 137 11.09 -1.72 -2.66
N ASP A 138 12.14 -1.39 -3.41
CA ASP A 138 12.55 -2.05 -4.66
C ASP A 138 13.21 -3.39 -4.32
N PHE A 139 12.39 -4.39 -3.98
CA PHE A 139 12.88 -5.72 -3.64
C PHE A 139 13.62 -6.35 -4.81
N SER A 140 14.77 -6.96 -4.52
CA SER A 140 15.59 -7.70 -5.50
C SER A 140 14.82 -8.81 -6.23
N MET A 141 13.81 -9.41 -5.59
CA MET A 141 12.91 -10.38 -6.22
C MET A 141 11.70 -9.68 -6.85
N ARG A 142 11.61 -9.72 -8.18
CA ARG A 142 10.58 -8.99 -8.93
C ARG A 142 9.15 -9.39 -8.58
N ASN A 143 8.89 -10.69 -8.41
CA ASN A 143 7.57 -11.19 -8.00
C ASN A 143 7.12 -10.62 -6.64
N ARG A 144 8.05 -10.48 -5.69
CA ARG A 144 7.77 -9.87 -4.38
C ARG A 144 7.50 -8.37 -4.51
N TYR A 145 8.27 -7.67 -5.34
CA TYR A 145 8.02 -6.25 -5.63
C TYR A 145 6.64 -6.05 -6.25
N ASP A 146 6.32 -6.77 -7.33
CA ASP A 146 5.07 -6.61 -8.06
C ASP A 146 3.86 -7.00 -7.20
N GLY A 147 3.94 -8.13 -6.48
CA GLY A 147 2.89 -8.58 -5.55
C GLY A 147 2.58 -7.53 -4.48
N ASN A 148 3.61 -7.06 -3.77
CA ASN A 148 3.45 -6.04 -2.74
C ASN A 148 2.99 -4.69 -3.31
N LEU A 149 3.41 -4.33 -4.52
CA LEU A 149 2.98 -3.09 -5.18
C LEU A 149 1.50 -3.15 -5.53
N VAL A 150 1.05 -4.24 -6.16
CA VAL A 150 -0.36 -4.42 -6.53
C VAL A 150 -1.24 -4.48 -5.29
N ASP A 151 -0.82 -5.24 -4.28
CA ASP A 151 -1.50 -5.33 -2.97
C ASP A 151 -1.66 -3.94 -2.34
N LEU A 152 -0.56 -3.22 -2.15
CA LEU A 152 -0.52 -1.91 -1.53
C LEU A 152 -1.39 -0.90 -2.29
N VAL A 153 -1.30 -0.87 -3.62
CA VAL A 153 -2.10 0.04 -4.43
C VAL A 153 -3.59 -0.27 -4.29
N ALA A 154 -3.99 -1.54 -4.37
CA ALA A 154 -5.40 -1.91 -4.30
C ALA A 154 -5.98 -1.71 -2.88
N HIS A 155 -5.26 -2.12 -1.85
CA HIS A 155 -5.64 -1.97 -0.44
C HIS A 155 -5.85 -0.50 -0.07
N GLU A 156 -4.85 0.35 -0.34
CA GLU A 156 -4.93 1.77 0.04
C GLU A 156 -5.91 2.54 -0.86
N SER A 157 -6.06 2.13 -2.12
CA SER A 157 -7.09 2.70 -3.00
C SER A 157 -8.49 2.36 -2.51
N PHE A 158 -8.73 1.16 -1.98
CA PHE A 158 -10.02 0.79 -1.39
C PHE A 158 -10.41 1.80 -0.29
N HIS A 159 -9.50 2.09 0.65
CA HIS A 159 -9.74 3.09 1.67
C HIS A 159 -9.95 4.50 1.09
N ALA A 160 -9.06 4.94 0.20
CA ALA A 160 -9.11 6.27 -0.39
C ALA A 160 -10.41 6.51 -1.20
N LEU A 161 -10.83 5.53 -1.98
CA LEU A 161 -12.04 5.61 -2.81
C LEU A 161 -13.30 5.51 -1.96
N GLY A 162 -13.32 4.71 -0.89
CA GLY A 162 -14.42 4.69 0.07
C GLY A 162 -14.59 6.03 0.80
N ILE A 163 -13.49 6.67 1.19
CA ILE A 163 -13.52 8.04 1.74
C ILE A 163 -14.17 9.00 0.74
N LEU A 164 -13.76 8.95 -0.53
CA LEU A 164 -14.29 9.80 -1.60
C LEU A 164 -15.76 9.49 -1.92
N ALA A 165 -16.16 8.23 -1.85
CA ALA A 165 -17.54 7.77 -2.04
C ALA A 165 -18.46 8.12 -0.86
N ASN A 166 -17.89 8.51 0.29
CA ASN A 166 -18.62 8.62 1.56
C ASN A 166 -19.24 7.30 2.01
N ASP A 167 -18.48 6.23 1.82
CA ASP A 167 -18.88 4.87 2.09
C ASP A 167 -18.13 4.34 3.32
N GLN A 168 -18.88 3.92 4.34
CA GLN A 168 -18.30 3.42 5.60
C GLN A 168 -17.45 2.16 5.41
N ARG A 169 -17.73 1.39 4.35
CA ARG A 169 -16.94 0.20 4.00
C ARG A 169 -15.51 0.53 3.67
N GLY A 170 -15.23 1.77 3.24
CA GLY A 170 -13.87 2.28 3.08
C GLY A 170 -13.02 2.29 4.36
N GLY A 171 -13.59 1.99 5.53
CA GLY A 171 -12.84 1.76 6.77
C GLY A 171 -12.68 0.29 7.17
N ASP A 172 -13.17 -0.66 6.37
CA ASP A 172 -13.10 -2.09 6.68
C ASP A 172 -11.78 -2.70 6.20
N GLU A 173 -10.84 -2.88 7.13
CA GLU A 173 -9.55 -3.53 6.93
C GLU A 173 -9.69 -4.95 6.37
N TYR A 174 -10.71 -5.71 6.77
CA TYR A 174 -10.88 -7.09 6.30
C TYR A 174 -11.12 -7.11 4.79
N THR A 175 -12.05 -6.29 4.33
CA THR A 175 -12.32 -6.13 2.90
C THR A 175 -11.14 -5.50 2.16
N ALA A 176 -10.41 -4.56 2.77
CA ALA A 176 -9.21 -3.96 2.16
C ALA A 176 -8.09 -4.98 1.91
N TYR A 177 -7.83 -5.89 2.86
CA TYR A 177 -6.88 -7.00 2.65
C TYR A 177 -7.33 -7.94 1.53
N TYR A 178 -8.63 -8.24 1.43
CA TYR A 178 -9.14 -8.98 0.29
C TYR A 178 -9.04 -8.19 -1.01
N ALA A 179 -9.25 -6.87 -1.03
CA ALA A 179 -9.06 -6.04 -2.22
C ALA A 179 -7.63 -6.16 -2.78
N GLY A 180 -6.63 -6.18 -1.89
CA GLY A 180 -5.23 -6.45 -2.23
C GLY A 180 -5.00 -7.84 -2.82
N LEU A 181 -5.48 -8.89 -2.16
CA LEU A 181 -5.38 -10.27 -2.65
C LEU A 181 -6.08 -10.49 -4.00
N CYS A 182 -7.29 -9.96 -4.15
CA CYS A 182 -8.05 -10.03 -5.40
C CYS A 182 -7.30 -9.34 -6.53
N ALA A 183 -6.71 -8.17 -6.28
CA ALA A 183 -5.92 -7.47 -7.27
C ALA A 183 -4.65 -8.25 -7.66
N GLN A 184 -3.94 -8.85 -6.69
CA GLN A 184 -2.78 -9.70 -7.00
C GLN A 184 -3.17 -10.89 -7.90
N LEU A 185 -4.29 -11.55 -7.60
CA LEU A 185 -4.77 -12.68 -8.38
C LEU A 185 -5.15 -12.27 -9.82
N GLU A 186 -5.85 -11.14 -10.00
CA GLU A 186 -6.30 -10.67 -11.31
C GLU A 186 -5.18 -10.04 -12.15
N VAL A 187 -4.26 -9.29 -11.52
CA VAL A 187 -3.22 -8.53 -12.22
C VAL A 187 -1.98 -9.39 -12.49
N ILE A 188 -1.56 -10.21 -11.52
CA ILE A 188 -0.31 -10.97 -11.58
C ILE A 188 -0.58 -12.46 -11.86
N GLY A 189 -1.81 -12.95 -11.60
CA GLY A 189 -2.16 -14.36 -11.77
C GLY A 189 -1.63 -15.28 -10.66
N SER A 190 -0.90 -14.73 -9.68
CA SER A 190 -0.36 -15.52 -8.58
C SER A 190 -0.13 -14.70 -7.32
N ILE A 191 -0.26 -15.35 -6.16
CA ILE A 191 0.02 -14.79 -4.84
C ILE A 191 1.03 -15.72 -4.15
N PRO A 192 2.32 -15.38 -4.09
CA PRO A 192 3.29 -16.18 -3.34
C PRO A 192 3.01 -16.06 -1.84
N GLU A 193 3.35 -17.09 -1.05
CA GLU A 193 3.19 -17.08 0.41
C GLU A 193 3.82 -15.84 1.07
N SER A 194 4.95 -15.36 0.53
CA SER A 194 5.67 -14.17 1.00
C SER A 194 4.92 -12.85 0.79
N ALA A 195 3.90 -12.83 -0.08
CA ALA A 195 3.04 -11.67 -0.36
C ALA A 195 1.66 -11.79 0.30
N LEU A 196 1.40 -12.86 1.06
CA LEU A 196 0.20 -12.93 1.89
C LEU A 196 0.26 -11.89 3.02
N PRO A 197 -0.89 -11.35 3.47
CA PRO A 197 -0.97 -10.40 4.57
C PRO A 197 -0.14 -10.79 5.80
N GLY A 198 0.36 -9.76 6.48
CA GLY A 198 1.37 -9.89 7.54
C GLY A 198 0.89 -10.61 8.81
N ALA A 199 1.87 -10.92 9.67
CA ALA A 199 1.64 -11.42 11.02
C ALA A 199 1.19 -10.28 11.97
N PRO A 200 0.54 -10.60 13.11
CA PRO A 200 0.05 -9.58 14.02
C PRO A 200 1.20 -8.87 14.72
N LEU A 201 1.15 -7.54 14.79
CA LEU A 201 2.05 -6.71 15.58
C LEU A 201 1.71 -6.85 17.06
N MET A 202 2.70 -7.16 17.89
CA MET A 202 2.47 -7.47 19.30
C MET A 202 2.70 -6.26 20.23
N ASP A 203 3.66 -5.36 19.94
CA ASP A 203 3.99 -4.24 20.83
C ASP A 203 4.49 -2.96 20.11
N GLY A 204 4.23 -1.79 20.70
CA GLY A 204 4.79 -0.49 20.27
C GLY A 204 4.02 0.25 19.16
N ALA A 205 3.03 -0.38 18.53
CA ALA A 205 2.10 0.21 17.55
C ALA A 205 1.01 1.05 18.22
N ASP A 206 0.45 2.02 17.49
CA ASP A 206 -0.82 2.64 17.86
C ASP A 206 -1.98 1.63 17.67
N GLU A 207 -3.16 1.98 18.18
CA GLU A 207 -4.33 1.08 18.17
C GLU A 207 -4.81 0.73 16.76
N ALA A 208 -4.84 1.70 15.84
CA ALA A 208 -5.29 1.45 14.47
C ALA A 208 -4.33 0.49 13.75
N THR A 209 -3.02 0.71 13.90
CA THR A 209 -1.99 -0.17 13.36
C THR A 209 -2.08 -1.60 13.93
N ARG A 210 -2.36 -1.76 15.23
CA ARG A 210 -2.59 -3.09 15.84
C ARG A 210 -3.85 -3.77 15.28
N ASN A 211 -4.95 -3.02 15.14
CA ASN A 211 -6.22 -3.57 14.66
C ASN A 211 -6.12 -4.00 13.19
N SER A 212 -5.51 -3.18 12.33
CA SER A 212 -5.24 -3.54 10.93
C SER A 212 -4.36 -4.79 10.87
N SER A 213 -3.27 -4.84 11.64
CA SER A 213 -2.38 -5.99 11.65
C SER A 213 -3.03 -7.28 12.19
N GLY A 214 -3.90 -7.17 13.20
CA GLY A 214 -4.72 -8.29 13.66
C GLY A 214 -5.63 -8.81 12.55
N THR A 215 -6.24 -7.90 11.77
CA THR A 215 -7.08 -8.23 10.62
C THR A 215 -6.28 -8.87 9.49
N ALA A 216 -5.08 -8.36 9.20
CA ALA A 216 -4.14 -8.95 8.25
C ALA A 216 -3.90 -10.43 8.56
N TYR A 217 -3.63 -10.74 9.85
CA TYR A 217 -3.38 -12.10 10.28
C TYR A 217 -4.61 -13.00 10.19
N LEU A 218 -5.80 -12.46 10.47
CA LEU A 218 -7.05 -13.20 10.26
C LEU A 218 -7.22 -13.58 8.79
N VAL A 219 -7.08 -12.63 7.87
CA VAL A 219 -7.16 -12.89 6.42
C VAL A 219 -6.08 -13.87 5.96
N ARG A 220 -4.83 -13.72 6.46
CA ARG A 220 -3.75 -14.67 6.19
C ARG A 220 -4.17 -16.09 6.56
N ARG A 221 -4.75 -16.31 7.74
CA ARG A 221 -5.19 -17.65 8.18
C ARG A 221 -6.30 -18.24 7.34
N GLU A 222 -7.19 -17.42 6.80
CA GLU A 222 -8.26 -17.87 5.90
C GLU A 222 -7.71 -18.32 4.54
N VAL A 223 -6.69 -17.61 4.05
CA VAL A 223 -6.16 -17.77 2.69
C VAL A 223 -4.98 -18.74 2.64
N PHE A 224 -4.22 -18.88 3.72
CA PHE A 224 -3.06 -19.78 3.81
C PHE A 224 -3.38 -21.24 3.40
N PRO A 225 -4.51 -21.85 3.79
CA PRO A 225 -4.88 -23.20 3.36
C PRO A 225 -5.13 -23.34 1.85
N LEU A 226 -5.26 -22.23 1.11
CA LEU A 226 -5.45 -22.22 -0.34
C LEU A 226 -4.13 -22.34 -1.12
N LEU A 227 -2.98 -22.24 -0.44
CA LEU A 227 -1.66 -22.36 -1.05
C LEU A 227 -1.44 -23.78 -1.61
N HIS A 228 -0.88 -23.85 -2.81
CA HIS A 228 -0.32 -25.04 -3.42
C HIS A 228 1.11 -24.74 -3.86
N ASP A 229 2.07 -25.57 -3.46
CA ASP A 229 3.50 -25.36 -3.75
C ASP A 229 4.02 -23.95 -3.40
N GLY A 230 3.52 -23.39 -2.29
CA GLY A 230 3.94 -22.07 -1.78
C GLY A 230 3.32 -20.86 -2.48
N SER A 231 2.30 -21.06 -3.33
CA SER A 231 1.58 -19.95 -3.98
C SER A 231 0.10 -20.26 -4.22
N ILE A 232 -0.71 -19.22 -4.44
CA ILE A 232 -2.08 -19.33 -4.94
C ILE A 232 -2.06 -18.81 -6.37
N THR A 233 -2.22 -19.68 -7.36
CA THR A 233 -2.29 -19.27 -8.78
C THR A 233 -3.72 -19.20 -9.26
N SER A 234 -4.02 -18.34 -10.22
CA SER A 234 -5.37 -18.13 -10.75
C SER A 234 -6.01 -19.39 -11.36
N ASP A 235 -5.19 -20.34 -11.83
CA ASP A 235 -5.60 -21.61 -12.42
C ASP A 235 -5.75 -22.75 -11.40
N SER A 236 -5.34 -22.55 -10.14
CA SER A 236 -5.45 -23.54 -9.07
C SER A 236 -6.84 -23.59 -8.42
N ASP A 237 -7.15 -24.67 -7.71
CA ASP A 237 -8.34 -24.79 -6.87
C ASP A 237 -8.42 -23.67 -5.83
N GLY A 238 -7.28 -23.36 -5.18
CA GLY A 238 -7.16 -22.26 -4.23
C GLY A 238 -7.46 -20.91 -4.86
N GLY A 239 -6.95 -20.66 -6.08
CA GLY A 239 -7.23 -19.46 -6.85
C GLY A 239 -8.71 -19.31 -7.18
N ARG A 240 -9.38 -20.39 -7.60
CA ARG A 240 -10.82 -20.38 -7.89
C ARG A 240 -11.67 -20.11 -6.65
N ILE A 241 -11.30 -20.68 -5.50
CA ILE A 241 -11.95 -20.40 -4.21
C ILE A 241 -11.77 -18.92 -3.84
N LEU A 242 -10.56 -18.39 -3.95
CA LEU A 242 -10.27 -16.99 -3.65
C LEU A 242 -11.01 -16.04 -4.60
N ALA A 243 -11.01 -16.32 -5.91
CA ALA A 243 -11.74 -15.54 -6.91
C ALA A 243 -13.26 -15.50 -6.62
N LYS A 244 -13.84 -16.63 -6.21
CA LYS A 244 -15.24 -16.67 -5.77
C LYS A 244 -15.46 -15.79 -4.54
N ARG A 245 -14.57 -15.86 -3.55
CA ARG A 245 -14.63 -14.99 -2.36
C ARG A 245 -14.55 -13.50 -2.72
N CYS A 246 -13.68 -13.14 -3.67
CA CYS A 246 -13.58 -11.78 -4.22
C CYS A 246 -14.93 -11.31 -4.80
N GLN A 247 -15.61 -12.16 -5.56
CA GLN A 247 -16.93 -11.83 -6.14
C GLN A 247 -18.02 -11.69 -5.08
N GLU A 248 -18.03 -12.57 -4.07
CA GLU A 248 -18.98 -12.51 -2.95
C GLU A 248 -18.84 -11.21 -2.15
N LEU A 249 -17.61 -10.81 -1.83
CA LEU A 249 -17.33 -9.57 -1.11
C LEU A 249 -17.75 -8.35 -1.93
N ARG A 250 -17.46 -8.31 -3.24
CA ARG A 250 -17.90 -7.23 -4.14
C ARG A 250 -19.43 -7.17 -4.28
N SER A 251 -20.10 -8.31 -4.31
CA SER A 251 -21.57 -8.37 -4.49
C SER A 251 -22.32 -8.07 -3.19
N GLY A 252 -21.79 -8.49 -2.04
CA GLY A 252 -22.33 -8.13 -0.73
C GLY A 252 -22.32 -6.63 -0.47
N ILE A 253 -21.47 -5.90 -1.18
CA ILE A 253 -21.41 -4.43 -1.18
C ILE A 253 -22.55 -3.86 -2.02
N HIS A 254 -22.82 -4.35 -3.23
CA HIS A 254 -23.93 -3.82 -4.02
C HIS A 254 -25.32 -4.05 -3.42
N ASN A 255 -25.49 -5.05 -2.52
CA ASN A 255 -26.78 -5.38 -1.91
C ASN A 255 -27.01 -4.73 -0.52
N SER A 256 -26.08 -3.94 0.01
CA SER A 256 -26.26 -3.24 1.30
C SER A 256 -26.76 -1.80 1.14
N ASP A 257 -27.04 -1.37 -0.09
CA ASP A 257 -27.51 -0.03 -0.46
C ASP A 257 -29.02 -0.01 -0.84
N ASP A 258 -29.75 -1.12 -0.62
CA ASP A 258 -31.22 -1.25 -0.67
C ASP A 258 -31.81 -1.45 0.74
#